data_AF-A0A7C4XZB2-F1
#
_entry.id   AF-A0A7C4XZB2-F1
#
_cell.length_a   1.000
_cell.length_b   1.000
_cell.length_c   1.000
_cell.angle_alpha   90.00
_cell.angle_beta   90.00
_cell.angle_gamma   90.00
#
_symmetry.space_group_name_H-M   'P 1'
#
loop_
_entity.id
_entity.type
_entity.pdbx_description
1 polymer ?
#
loop_
_entity_poly.entity_id
_entity_poly.type
_entity_poly.pdbx_seq_one_letter_code
_entity_poly.pdbx_strand_id
1 'polypeptide(L)'
;MLGGSKLQLERNVQSLVGWGMTVLGIVCLGAFALLNVFASLPIRLAPDLMNPASLWKALVSLYVISWWFGTLFDNRYQIDVITPSAESRLPMTSILLAIAIFAFFALMWWFTVGIEWAIGAVWQWALGQPTPRSFDILILVLLVFWLFNIYAWRYYVDRHIRPLIDRTRGELTAPGDAFKREALAEVERYICGRWQWTRFAVGGVLLVLIYALALSPAREPFGQVLAGLIGLDASETGRLATALPHLLTIAWFAASEAVMWFMRIRLKFYIDCIRDLESKYAATPRAAPALAPSPSPQA
;
A
#
# COMPACT_ATOMS: atom_id res chain seq x y z
N MET A 1 -39.49 5.93 9.87
CA MET A 1 -39.26 4.48 9.67
C MET A 1 -38.58 4.09 8.35
N LEU A 2 -38.14 5.03 7.48
CA LEU A 2 -37.50 4.71 6.18
C LEU A 2 -35.96 4.53 6.24
N GLY A 3 -35.33 4.67 7.41
CA GLY A 3 -33.86 4.58 7.53
C GLY A 3 -33.29 3.17 7.40
N GLY A 4 -34.09 2.13 7.68
CA GLY A 4 -33.61 0.75 7.70
C GLY A 4 -33.28 0.17 6.32
N SER A 5 -34.11 0.46 5.30
CA SER A 5 -33.93 -0.12 3.96
C SER A 5 -32.71 0.42 3.22
N LYS A 6 -32.38 1.71 3.43
CA LYS A 6 -31.21 2.34 2.81
C LYS A 6 -29.90 1.78 3.37
N LEU A 7 -29.82 1.66 4.70
CA LEU A 7 -28.67 1.05 5.39
C LEU A 7 -28.46 -0.42 5.00
N GLN A 8 -29.56 -1.15 4.79
CA GLN A 8 -29.50 -2.56 4.39
C GLN A 8 -29.06 -2.72 2.93
N LEU A 9 -29.52 -1.84 2.02
CA LEU A 9 -29.07 -1.81 0.64
C LEU A 9 -27.57 -1.46 0.54
N GLU A 10 -27.11 -0.46 1.29
CA GLU A 10 -25.69 -0.09 1.34
C GLU A 10 -24.80 -1.24 1.84
N ARG A 11 -25.23 -1.98 2.88
CA ARG A 11 -24.53 -3.19 3.34
C ARG A 11 -24.51 -4.31 2.30
N ASN A 12 -25.62 -4.53 1.59
CA ASN A 12 -25.70 -5.57 0.56
C ASN A 12 -24.79 -5.26 -0.63
N VAL A 13 -24.75 -4.00 -1.08
CA VAL A 13 -23.84 -3.55 -2.14
C VAL A 13 -22.38 -3.68 -1.69
N GLN A 14 -22.05 -3.26 -0.47
CA GLN A 14 -20.69 -3.43 0.07
C GLN A 14 -20.28 -4.90 0.22
N SER A 15 -21.21 -5.78 0.59
CA SER A 15 -20.98 -7.23 0.66
C SER A 15 -20.73 -7.83 -0.71
N LEU A 16 -21.55 -7.48 -1.71
CA LEU A 16 -21.42 -7.96 -3.08
C LEU A 16 -20.09 -7.50 -3.71
N VAL A 17 -19.71 -6.23 -3.49
CA VAL A 17 -18.40 -5.70 -3.86
C VAL A 17 -17.31 -6.48 -3.13
N GLY A 18 -17.41 -6.68 -1.81
CA GLY A 18 -16.43 -7.47 -1.04
C GLY A 18 -16.21 -8.89 -1.57
N TRP A 19 -17.27 -9.58 -2.00
CA TRP A 19 -17.18 -10.91 -2.61
C TRP A 19 -16.55 -10.90 -3.99
N GLY A 20 -16.98 -10.01 -4.89
CA GLY A 20 -16.36 -9.87 -6.21
C GLY A 20 -14.86 -9.56 -6.12
N MET A 21 -14.49 -8.79 -5.09
CA MET A 21 -13.12 -8.39 -4.80
C MET A 21 -12.29 -9.54 -4.19
N THR A 22 -12.89 -10.37 -3.33
CA THR A 22 -12.23 -11.59 -2.82
C THR A 22 -11.95 -12.57 -3.96
N VAL A 23 -12.89 -12.74 -4.88
CA VAL A 23 -12.71 -13.55 -6.09
C VAL A 23 -11.58 -12.99 -6.95
N LEU A 24 -11.53 -11.67 -7.18
CA LEU A 24 -10.44 -11.06 -7.94
C LEU A 24 -9.08 -11.22 -7.24
N GLY A 25 -9.03 -11.06 -5.92
CA GLY A 25 -7.83 -11.29 -5.11
C GLY A 25 -7.34 -12.73 -5.20
N ILE A 26 -8.24 -13.72 -5.12
CA ILE A 26 -7.93 -15.14 -5.34
C ILE A 26 -7.45 -15.39 -6.78
N VAL A 27 -8.03 -14.72 -7.77
CA VAL A 27 -7.57 -14.80 -9.17
C VAL A 27 -6.17 -14.21 -9.33
N CYS A 28 -5.86 -13.08 -8.68
CA CYS A 28 -4.52 -12.47 -8.72
C CYS A 28 -3.47 -13.29 -7.95
N LEU A 29 -3.82 -13.82 -6.76
CA LEU A 29 -2.98 -14.74 -5.99
C LEU A 29 -2.81 -16.07 -6.73
N GLY A 30 -3.86 -16.56 -7.37
CA GLY A 30 -3.85 -17.72 -8.25
C GLY A 30 -2.95 -17.48 -9.46
N ALA A 31 -3.00 -16.30 -10.08
CA ALA A 31 -2.10 -15.90 -11.15
C ALA A 31 -0.64 -15.80 -10.67
N PHE A 32 -0.40 -15.32 -9.45
CA PHE A 32 0.93 -15.23 -8.85
C PHE A 32 1.49 -16.59 -8.41
N ALA A 33 0.62 -17.48 -7.91
CA ALA A 33 0.93 -18.88 -7.64
C ALA A 33 1.16 -19.65 -8.95
N LEU A 34 0.38 -19.36 -10.01
CA LEU A 34 0.65 -19.84 -11.36
C LEU A 34 2.00 -19.35 -11.85
N LEU A 35 2.37 -18.08 -11.64
CA LEU A 35 3.71 -17.56 -11.97
C LEU A 35 4.84 -18.29 -11.21
N ASN A 36 4.60 -18.72 -9.96
CA ASN A 36 5.54 -19.56 -9.20
C ASN A 36 5.55 -21.03 -9.65
N VAL A 37 4.41 -21.60 -10.05
CA VAL A 37 4.34 -22.92 -10.68
C VAL A 37 5.03 -22.88 -12.06
N PHE A 38 4.91 -21.77 -12.78
CA PHE A 38 5.70 -21.51 -13.98
C PHE A 38 7.19 -21.48 -13.66
N ALA A 39 7.65 -20.95 -12.52
CA ALA A 39 9.07 -20.99 -12.14
C ALA A 39 9.62 -22.42 -11.97
N SER A 40 8.76 -23.43 -11.81
CA SER A 40 9.13 -24.86 -11.82
C SER A 40 8.97 -25.55 -13.18
N LEU A 41 8.38 -24.86 -14.16
CA LEU A 41 8.37 -25.29 -15.56
C LEU A 41 9.64 -24.75 -16.24
N PRO A 42 10.20 -25.43 -17.26
CA PRO A 42 11.28 -24.89 -18.06
C PRO A 42 10.77 -23.68 -18.85
N ILE A 43 10.66 -22.52 -18.19
CA ILE A 43 10.26 -21.27 -18.82
C ILE A 43 11.39 -20.87 -19.76
N ARG A 44 11.21 -21.14 -21.05
CA ARG A 44 11.78 -20.23 -22.03
C ARG A 44 11.14 -18.89 -21.73
N LEU A 45 11.91 -17.98 -21.15
CA LEU A 45 11.47 -16.62 -20.86
C LEU A 45 10.83 -16.08 -22.12
N ALA A 46 9.49 -16.04 -22.16
CA ALA A 46 8.79 -15.54 -23.33
C ALA A 46 9.34 -14.12 -23.54
N PRO A 47 10.00 -13.84 -24.68
CA PRO A 47 10.71 -12.57 -24.87
C PRO A 47 9.82 -11.35 -24.56
N ASP A 48 8.51 -11.50 -24.77
CA ASP A 48 7.49 -10.49 -24.53
C ASP A 48 7.19 -10.23 -23.04
N LEU A 49 7.40 -11.21 -22.15
CA LEU A 49 7.24 -11.06 -20.69
C LEU A 49 8.44 -10.35 -20.05
N MET A 50 9.62 -10.46 -20.65
CA MET A 50 10.82 -9.72 -20.25
C MET A 50 10.86 -8.31 -20.86
N ASN A 51 9.86 -7.93 -21.67
CA ASN A 51 9.75 -6.59 -22.21
C ASN A 51 9.51 -5.58 -21.07
N PRO A 52 10.42 -4.60 -20.87
CA PRO A 52 10.28 -3.55 -19.86
C PRO A 52 8.91 -2.85 -19.84
N ALA A 53 8.36 -2.56 -21.01
CA ALA A 53 7.07 -1.87 -21.14
C ALA A 53 5.90 -2.73 -20.65
N SER A 54 5.95 -4.04 -20.88
CA SER A 54 4.94 -4.98 -20.38
C SER A 54 5.02 -5.12 -18.86
N LEU A 55 6.23 -5.31 -18.32
CA LEU A 55 6.48 -5.38 -16.89
C LEU A 55 6.01 -4.11 -16.17
N TRP A 56 6.21 -2.95 -16.80
CA TRP A 56 5.74 -1.68 -16.29
C TRP A 56 4.22 -1.59 -16.19
N LYS A 57 3.52 -1.89 -17.29
CA LYS A 57 2.06 -1.84 -17.30
C LYS A 57 1.48 -2.76 -16.24
N ALA A 58 2.04 -3.95 -16.10
CA ALA A 58 1.67 -4.89 -15.05
C ALA A 58 1.87 -4.28 -13.65
N LEU A 59 3.04 -3.67 -13.39
CA LEU A 59 3.35 -3.03 -12.10
C LEU A 59 2.37 -1.91 -11.75
N VAL A 60 2.10 -0.98 -12.67
CA VAL A 60 1.14 0.12 -12.45
C VAL A 60 -0.27 -0.41 -12.23
N SER A 61 -0.71 -1.39 -13.02
CA SER A 61 -2.02 -2.00 -12.85
C SER A 61 -2.16 -2.68 -11.49
N LEU A 62 -1.15 -3.45 -11.07
CA LEU A 62 -1.13 -4.07 -9.75
C LEU A 62 -1.15 -3.03 -8.63
N TYR A 63 -0.41 -1.92 -8.79
CA TYR A 63 -0.42 -0.81 -7.85
C TYR A 63 -1.81 -0.20 -7.71
N VAL A 64 -2.44 0.18 -8.83
CA VAL A 64 -3.76 0.84 -8.82
C VAL A 64 -4.81 -0.07 -8.21
N ILE A 65 -4.78 -1.36 -8.56
CA ILE A 65 -5.66 -2.37 -7.97
C ILE A 65 -5.42 -2.44 -6.46
N SER A 66 -4.18 -2.64 -6.02
CA SER A 66 -3.88 -2.77 -4.59
C SER A 66 -4.26 -1.52 -3.79
N TRP A 67 -4.02 -0.33 -4.33
CA TRP A 67 -4.41 0.93 -3.73
C TRP A 67 -5.93 1.08 -3.61
N TRP A 68 -6.67 0.77 -4.69
CA TRP A 68 -8.13 0.84 -4.72
C TRP A 68 -8.74 -0.08 -3.67
N PHE A 69 -8.36 -1.36 -3.71
CA PHE A 69 -8.82 -2.37 -2.77
C PHE A 69 -8.45 -2.03 -1.33
N GLY A 70 -7.24 -1.54 -1.15
CA GLY A 70 -6.74 -1.09 0.12
C GLY A 70 -7.58 0.02 0.73
N THR A 71 -7.91 1.03 -0.08
CA THR A 71 -8.74 2.15 0.36
C THR A 71 -10.15 1.71 0.75
N LEU A 72 -10.76 0.81 -0.02
CA LEU A 72 -12.07 0.24 0.33
C LEU A 72 -12.03 -0.55 1.64
N PHE A 73 -10.99 -1.36 1.82
CA PHE A 73 -10.77 -2.11 3.05
C PHE A 73 -10.63 -1.16 4.24
N ASP A 74 -9.72 -0.19 4.13
CA ASP A 74 -9.40 0.75 5.20
C ASP A 74 -10.64 1.57 5.59
N ASN A 75 -11.42 2.03 4.60
CA ASN A 75 -12.64 2.81 4.83
C ASN A 75 -13.70 2.01 5.60
N ARG A 76 -13.91 0.73 5.26
CA ARG A 76 -14.90 -0.12 5.93
C ARG A 76 -14.63 -0.25 7.42
N TYR A 77 -13.39 -0.58 7.81
CA TYR A 77 -13.06 -0.76 9.23
C TYR A 77 -12.93 0.56 9.99
N GLN A 78 -12.58 1.65 9.30
CA GLN A 78 -12.57 2.98 9.90
C GLN A 78 -13.99 3.46 10.23
N ILE A 79 -14.92 3.41 9.27
CA ILE A 79 -16.32 3.85 9.48
C ILE A 79 -16.99 3.06 10.60
N ASP A 80 -16.67 1.78 10.73
CA ASP A 80 -17.31 0.93 11.73
C ASP A 80 -16.86 1.23 13.18
N VAL A 81 -15.68 1.81 13.37
CA VAL A 81 -15.05 2.03 14.69
C VAL A 81 -15.05 3.51 15.07
N ILE A 82 -14.84 4.38 14.08
CA ILE A 82 -14.81 5.82 14.24
C ILE A 82 -16.23 6.35 14.06
N THR A 83 -16.81 6.93 15.11
CA THR A 83 -18.18 7.47 15.03
C THR A 83 -18.26 8.48 13.88
N PRO A 84 -19.13 8.26 12.87
CA PRO A 84 -19.33 9.26 11.84
C PRO A 84 -20.01 10.47 12.48
N SER A 85 -19.28 11.58 12.63
CA SER A 85 -19.89 12.85 13.01
C SER A 85 -20.80 13.35 11.88
N ALA A 86 -21.78 14.23 12.16
CA ALA A 86 -22.57 14.86 11.09
C ALA A 86 -21.71 15.67 10.09
N GLU A 87 -20.46 15.97 10.47
CA GLU A 87 -19.42 16.61 9.67
C GLU A 87 -18.61 15.60 8.83
N SER A 88 -18.90 14.29 8.88
CA SER A 88 -18.15 13.22 8.21
C SER A 88 -18.33 13.20 6.68
N ARG A 89 -18.82 14.28 6.07
CA ARG A 89 -18.76 14.42 4.62
C ARG A 89 -17.28 14.45 4.24
N LEU A 90 -16.91 13.64 3.25
CA LEU A 90 -15.56 13.68 2.70
C LEU A 90 -15.24 15.12 2.30
N PRO A 91 -14.20 15.74 2.86
CA PRO A 91 -13.86 17.11 2.50
C PRO A 91 -13.52 17.13 1.00
N MET A 92 -13.90 18.20 0.31
CA MET A 92 -13.65 18.33 -1.14
C MET A 92 -12.16 18.14 -1.47
N THR A 93 -11.27 18.53 -0.56
CA THR A 93 -9.83 18.30 -0.67
C THR A 93 -9.45 16.82 -0.80
N SER A 94 -10.11 15.91 -0.07
CA SER A 94 -9.87 14.47 -0.19
C SER A 94 -10.35 13.91 -1.53
N ILE A 95 -11.47 14.41 -2.05
CA ILE A 95 -11.99 14.02 -3.37
C ILE A 95 -11.04 14.50 -4.45
N LEU A 96 -10.62 15.76 -4.41
CA LEU A 96 -9.66 16.33 -5.34
C LEU A 96 -8.31 15.61 -5.28
N LEU A 97 -7.84 15.24 -4.08
CA LEU A 97 -6.63 14.46 -3.91
C LEU A 97 -6.75 13.07 -4.53
N ALA A 98 -7.88 12.37 -4.33
CA ALA A 98 -8.13 11.08 -4.96
C ALA A 98 -8.12 11.20 -6.49
N ILE A 99 -8.82 12.20 -7.04
CA ILE A 99 -8.82 12.48 -8.49
C ILE A 99 -7.40 12.77 -9.00
N ALA A 100 -6.62 13.57 -8.28
CA ALA A 100 -5.24 13.88 -8.65
C ALA A 100 -4.35 12.62 -8.65
N ILE A 101 -4.52 11.73 -7.68
CA ILE A 101 -3.80 10.44 -7.62
C ILE A 101 -4.18 9.55 -8.80
N PHE A 102 -5.47 9.43 -9.13
CA PHE A 102 -5.91 8.67 -10.32
C PHE A 102 -5.39 9.27 -11.61
N ALA A 103 -5.47 10.59 -11.78
CA ALA A 103 -4.94 11.29 -12.94
C ALA A 103 -3.44 11.06 -13.07
N PHE A 104 -2.70 11.12 -11.97
CA PHE A 104 -1.27 10.81 -11.94
C PHE A 104 -0.99 9.38 -12.39
N PHE A 105 -1.70 8.37 -11.89
CA PHE A 105 -1.49 6.97 -12.31
C PHE A 105 -1.93 6.69 -13.74
N ALA A 106 -3.04 7.27 -14.18
CA ALA A 106 -3.48 7.19 -15.57
C ALA A 106 -2.43 7.81 -16.50
N LEU A 107 -1.87 8.95 -16.09
CA LEU A 107 -0.77 9.57 -16.78
C LEU A 107 0.46 8.64 -16.75
N MET A 108 0.82 8.01 -15.62
CA MET A 108 1.94 7.03 -15.51
C MET A 108 1.78 5.82 -16.41
N TRP A 109 0.56 5.34 -16.56
CA TRP A 109 0.25 4.25 -17.47
C TRP A 109 0.36 4.70 -18.94
N TRP A 110 -0.09 5.93 -19.25
CA TRP A 110 0.05 6.54 -20.57
C TRP A 110 1.50 6.97 -20.91
N PHE A 111 2.27 7.40 -19.89
CA PHE A 111 3.63 7.95 -19.95
C PHE A 111 4.59 6.94 -20.61
N THR A 112 4.35 5.64 -20.44
CA THR A 112 5.17 4.57 -21.06
C THR A 112 5.18 4.54 -22.58
N VAL A 113 4.27 5.24 -23.25
CA VAL A 113 4.20 5.23 -24.72
C VAL A 113 4.50 6.61 -25.32
N GLY A 114 3.99 7.69 -24.72
CA GLY A 114 4.03 9.02 -25.34
C GLY A 114 5.20 9.92 -24.92
N ILE A 115 5.68 9.78 -23.69
CA ILE A 115 6.55 10.81 -23.09
C ILE A 115 8.01 10.40 -23.01
N GLU A 116 8.34 9.11 -23.07
CA GLU A 116 9.72 8.70 -23.40
C GLU A 116 10.21 9.40 -24.67
N TRP A 117 9.33 9.50 -25.67
CA TRP A 117 9.61 10.21 -26.91
C TRP A 117 9.77 11.72 -26.68
N ALA A 118 8.86 12.35 -25.92
CA ALA A 118 8.89 13.79 -25.68
C ALA A 118 10.06 14.23 -24.76
N ILE A 119 10.28 13.56 -23.63
CA ILE A 119 11.43 13.81 -22.75
C ILE A 119 12.71 13.44 -23.47
N GLY A 120 12.71 12.35 -24.23
CA GLY A 120 13.85 11.98 -25.05
C GLY A 120 14.21 13.08 -26.05
N ALA A 121 13.22 13.60 -26.78
CA ALA A 121 13.41 14.71 -27.71
C ALA A 121 13.90 15.98 -27.01
N VAL A 122 13.30 16.36 -25.86
CA VAL A 122 13.71 17.55 -25.09
C VAL A 122 15.12 17.37 -24.51
N TRP A 123 15.44 16.19 -23.98
CA TRP A 123 16.75 15.89 -23.40
C TRP A 123 17.85 15.89 -24.45
N GLN A 124 17.60 15.23 -25.58
CA GLN A 124 18.51 15.23 -26.72
C GLN A 124 18.69 16.65 -27.26
N TRP A 125 17.60 17.43 -27.36
CA TRP A 125 17.65 18.82 -27.80
C TRP A 125 18.40 19.73 -26.83
N ALA A 126 18.17 19.60 -25.52
CA ALA A 126 18.72 20.49 -24.51
C ALA A 126 20.17 20.17 -24.13
N LEU A 127 20.55 18.89 -24.13
CA LEU A 127 21.84 18.44 -23.58
C LEU A 127 22.75 17.78 -24.62
N GLY A 128 22.24 17.48 -25.82
CA GLY A 128 22.99 16.76 -26.85
C GLY A 128 23.40 15.33 -26.44
N GLN A 129 22.84 14.82 -25.34
CA GLN A 129 23.13 13.50 -24.80
C GLN A 129 22.11 12.47 -25.32
N PRO A 130 22.49 11.18 -25.40
CA PRO A 130 21.53 10.12 -25.65
C PRO A 130 20.40 10.18 -24.62
N THR A 131 19.20 9.81 -25.07
CA THR A 131 18.01 9.82 -24.23
C THR A 131 18.24 8.94 -22.99
N PRO A 132 17.86 9.41 -21.77
CA PRO A 132 17.91 8.57 -20.59
C PRO A 132 17.12 7.31 -20.86
N ARG A 133 17.56 6.17 -20.30
CA ARG A 133 16.78 4.95 -20.46
C ARG A 133 15.44 5.19 -19.77
N SER A 134 14.36 4.71 -20.37
CA SER A 134 13.00 4.82 -19.83
C SER A 134 12.89 4.44 -18.35
N PHE A 135 13.67 3.44 -17.97
CA PHE A 135 13.77 2.97 -16.61
C PHE A 135 14.33 4.00 -15.60
N ASP A 136 15.27 4.85 -16.01
CA ASP A 136 15.91 5.83 -15.12
C ASP A 136 14.90 6.91 -14.72
N ILE A 137 14.14 7.39 -15.72
CA ILE A 137 13.02 8.32 -15.51
C ILE A 137 11.98 7.67 -14.60
N LEU A 138 11.71 6.39 -14.81
CA LEU A 138 10.74 5.66 -14.02
C LEU A 138 11.10 5.61 -12.53
N ILE A 139 12.31 5.16 -12.18
CA ILE A 139 12.70 5.09 -10.77
C ILE A 139 12.64 6.49 -10.15
N LEU A 140 13.06 7.52 -10.88
CA LEU A 140 12.98 8.88 -10.39
C LEU A 140 11.52 9.29 -10.07
N VAL A 141 10.58 8.98 -10.96
CA VAL A 141 9.14 9.24 -10.73
C VAL A 141 8.65 8.44 -9.51
N LEU A 142 9.03 7.18 -9.37
CA LEU A 142 8.68 6.36 -8.20
C LEU A 142 9.27 6.91 -6.91
N LEU A 143 10.49 7.44 -6.93
CA LEU A 143 11.14 8.04 -5.77
C LEU A 143 10.43 9.33 -5.36
N VAL A 144 10.10 10.20 -6.31
CA VAL A 144 9.31 11.42 -6.07
C VAL A 144 7.93 11.06 -5.54
N PHE A 145 7.27 10.07 -6.14
CA PHE A 145 5.96 9.60 -5.69
C PHE A 145 6.03 9.00 -4.28
N TRP A 146 7.07 8.23 -3.95
CA TRP A 146 7.29 7.69 -2.61
C TRP A 146 7.48 8.79 -1.56
N LEU A 147 8.27 9.82 -1.87
CA LEU A 147 8.42 11.01 -1.01
C LEU A 147 7.09 11.73 -0.80
N PHE A 148 6.35 11.94 -1.88
CA PHE A 148 5.01 12.52 -1.83
C PHE A 148 4.07 11.69 -0.96
N ASN A 149 4.12 10.36 -1.07
CA ASN A 149 3.29 9.45 -0.28
C ASN A 149 3.59 9.57 1.22
N ILE A 150 4.86 9.64 1.62
CA ILE A 150 5.23 9.88 3.03
C ILE A 150 4.64 11.20 3.53
N TYR A 151 4.81 12.27 2.75
CA TYR A 151 4.30 13.60 3.12
C TYR A 151 2.77 13.62 3.21
N ALA A 152 2.09 13.08 2.19
CA ALA A 152 0.64 13.02 2.13
C ALA A 152 0.06 12.19 3.28
N TRP A 153 0.65 11.03 3.59
CA TRP A 153 0.26 10.23 4.74
C TRP A 153 0.45 10.98 6.05
N ARG A 154 1.63 11.61 6.26
CA ARG A 154 1.92 12.37 7.48
C ARG A 154 0.91 13.51 7.68
N TYR A 155 0.67 14.28 6.62
CA TYR A 155 -0.30 15.37 6.60
C TYR A 155 -1.70 14.85 6.93
N TYR A 156 -2.13 13.78 6.27
CA TYR A 156 -3.44 13.17 6.47
C TYR A 156 -3.64 12.67 7.90
N VAL A 157 -2.65 11.99 8.46
CA VAL A 157 -2.68 11.48 9.83
C VAL A 157 -2.82 12.61 10.84
N ASP A 158 -2.00 13.66 10.72
CA ASP A 158 -2.01 14.76 11.69
C ASP A 158 -3.24 15.64 11.60
N ARG A 159 -3.64 16.01 10.39
CA ARG A 159 -4.68 17.01 10.19
C ARG A 159 -6.08 16.45 10.22
N HIS A 160 -6.24 15.15 9.92
CA HIS A 160 -7.56 14.55 9.78
C HIS A 160 -7.78 13.37 10.72
N ILE A 161 -6.88 12.38 10.72
CA ILE A 161 -7.11 11.14 11.46
C ILE A 161 -6.98 11.31 12.98
N ARG A 162 -5.89 11.91 13.47
CA ARG A 162 -5.67 12.09 14.91
C ARG A 162 -6.78 12.89 15.59
N PRO A 163 -7.20 14.07 15.07
CA PRO A 163 -8.32 14.80 15.66
C PRO A 163 -9.62 13.99 15.71
N LEU A 164 -9.86 13.17 14.68
CA LEU A 164 -11.04 12.33 14.60
C LEU A 164 -10.98 11.19 15.64
N ILE A 165 -9.84 10.52 15.79
CA ILE A 165 -9.60 9.51 16.82
C ILE A 165 -9.76 10.10 18.22
N ASP A 166 -9.19 11.29 18.47
CA ASP A 166 -9.26 11.94 19.77
C ASP A 166 -10.70 12.32 20.12
N ARG A 167 -11.48 12.81 19.15
CA ARG A 167 -12.92 13.08 19.31
C ARG A 167 -13.69 11.80 19.62
N THR A 168 -13.52 10.74 18.82
CA THR A 168 -14.18 9.44 19.07
C THR A 168 -13.79 8.89 20.44
N ARG A 169 -12.54 9.01 20.85
CA ARG A 169 -12.09 8.59 22.19
C ARG A 169 -12.82 9.37 23.30
N GLY A 170 -13.05 10.67 23.10
CA GLY A 170 -13.83 11.51 24.02
C GLY A 170 -15.33 11.20 24.06
N GLU A 171 -15.88 10.59 23.01
CA GLU A 171 -17.28 10.13 22.97
C GLU A 171 -17.47 8.75 23.64
N LEU A 172 -16.43 7.92 23.65
CA LEU A 172 -16.46 6.56 24.21
C LEU A 172 -16.16 6.53 25.72
N THR A 173 -16.91 7.28 26.52
CA THR A 173 -16.70 7.40 27.98
C THR A 173 -17.47 6.37 28.80
N ALA A 174 -18.48 5.71 28.25
CA ALA A 174 -19.33 4.84 29.05
C ALA A 174 -18.59 3.55 29.45
N PRO A 175 -18.93 2.92 30.60
CA PRO A 175 -18.37 1.63 30.98
C PRO A 175 -18.56 0.54 29.90
N GLY A 176 -19.71 0.55 29.21
CA GLY A 176 -20.02 -0.39 28.12
C GLY A 176 -19.21 -0.21 26.84
N ASP A 177 -18.46 0.88 26.69
CA ASP A 177 -17.71 1.17 25.46
C ASP A 177 -16.29 0.55 25.45
N ALA A 178 -15.96 -0.34 26.39
CA ALA A 178 -14.61 -0.87 26.50
C ALA A 178 -14.13 -1.59 25.23
N PHE A 179 -14.98 -2.41 24.61
CA PHE A 179 -14.65 -3.09 23.35
C PHE A 179 -14.41 -2.10 22.20
N LYS A 180 -15.25 -1.06 22.09
CA LYS A 180 -15.08 0.01 21.09
C LYS A 180 -13.80 0.81 21.30
N ARG A 181 -13.43 1.09 22.55
CA ARG A 181 -12.15 1.76 22.87
C ARG A 181 -10.95 0.92 22.43
N GLU A 182 -11.00 -0.39 22.66
CA GLU A 182 -9.92 -1.29 22.23
C GLU A 182 -9.86 -1.41 20.70
N ALA A 183 -11.02 -1.51 20.02
CA ALA A 183 -11.11 -1.45 18.57
C ALA A 183 -10.52 -0.15 18.01
N LEU A 184 -10.86 1.00 18.60
CA LEU A 184 -10.32 2.31 18.23
C LEU A 184 -8.80 2.37 18.41
N ALA A 185 -8.28 1.82 19.52
CA ALA A 185 -6.85 1.75 19.78
C ALA A 185 -6.12 0.91 18.72
N GLU A 186 -6.70 -0.20 18.27
CA GLU A 186 -6.09 -1.00 17.19
C GLU A 186 -6.16 -0.29 15.84
N VAL A 187 -7.27 0.39 15.51
CA VAL A 187 -7.36 1.23 14.30
C VAL A 187 -6.31 2.35 14.33
N GLU A 188 -6.10 3.00 15.48
CA GLU A 188 -5.05 3.99 15.66
C GLU A 188 -3.66 3.38 15.47
N ARG A 189 -3.36 2.23 16.07
CA ARG A 189 -2.09 1.50 15.87
C ARG A 189 -1.89 1.11 14.40
N TYR A 190 -2.96 0.79 13.68
CA TYR A 190 -2.89 0.50 12.25
C TYR A 190 -2.63 1.77 11.42
N ILE A 191 -3.35 2.87 11.62
CA ILE A 191 -3.20 4.05 10.74
C ILE A 191 -1.96 4.88 11.11
N CYS A 192 -1.74 5.08 12.41
CA CYS A 192 -0.74 5.97 12.98
C CYS A 192 0.52 5.23 13.48
N GLY A 193 0.57 3.91 13.36
CA GLY A 193 1.60 3.09 13.98
C GLY A 193 2.98 3.18 13.33
N ARG A 194 3.97 2.73 14.08
CA ARG A 194 5.39 2.69 13.66
C ARG A 194 5.64 1.84 12.43
N TRP A 195 4.78 0.87 12.13
CA TRP A 195 4.95 -0.03 10.99
C TRP A 195 4.93 0.73 9.64
N GLN A 196 4.17 1.82 9.52
CA GLN A 196 4.18 2.65 8.30
C GLN A 196 5.55 3.30 8.11
N TRP A 197 6.16 3.81 9.19
CA TRP A 197 7.51 4.37 9.14
C TRP A 197 8.55 3.31 8.78
N THR A 198 8.46 2.11 9.37
CA THR A 198 9.35 1.00 9.01
C THR A 198 9.20 0.63 7.53
N ARG A 199 7.96 0.54 7.03
CA ARG A 199 7.67 0.28 5.62
C ARG A 199 8.27 1.37 4.72
N PHE A 200 8.09 2.65 5.07
CA PHE A 200 8.69 3.74 4.31
C PHE A 200 10.21 3.64 4.31
N ALA A 201 10.85 3.52 5.48
CA ALA A 201 12.30 3.45 5.60
C ALA A 201 12.90 2.28 4.80
N VAL A 202 12.38 1.06 5.00
CA VAL A 202 12.84 -0.12 4.26
C VAL A 202 12.56 0.02 2.77
N GLY A 203 11.37 0.51 2.41
CA GLY A 203 10.99 0.74 1.02
C GLY A 203 11.89 1.75 0.32
N GLY A 204 12.23 2.85 0.98
CA GLY A 204 13.11 3.89 0.47
C GLY A 204 14.54 3.41 0.28
N VAL A 205 15.10 2.70 1.27
CA VAL A 205 16.45 2.12 1.16
C VAL A 205 16.53 1.17 -0.03
N LEU A 206 15.56 0.25 -0.17
CA LEU A 206 15.53 -0.69 -1.29
C LEU A 206 15.39 0.05 -2.64
N LEU A 207 14.52 1.05 -2.73
CA LEU A 207 14.35 1.82 -3.97
C LEU A 207 15.63 2.55 -4.37
N VAL A 208 16.36 3.14 -3.40
CA VAL A 208 17.66 3.77 -3.64
C VAL A 208 18.71 2.74 -4.07
N LEU A 209 18.74 1.55 -3.48
CA LEU A 209 19.66 0.48 -3.89
C LEU A 209 19.36 -0.02 -5.31
N ILE A 210 18.08 -0.17 -5.67
CA ILE A 210 17.68 -0.53 -7.03
C ILE A 210 18.11 0.56 -8.01
N TYR A 211 17.92 1.84 -7.66
CA TYR A 211 18.37 2.97 -8.46
C TYR A 211 19.89 2.96 -8.66
N ALA A 212 20.64 2.80 -7.57
CA ALA A 212 22.10 2.77 -7.60
C ALA A 212 22.60 1.60 -8.47
N LEU A 213 21.99 0.42 -8.34
CA LEU A 213 22.31 -0.73 -9.20
C LEU A 213 21.98 -0.46 -10.67
N ALA A 214 20.85 0.18 -10.96
CA ALA A 214 20.42 0.45 -12.33
C ALA A 214 21.40 1.35 -13.10
N LEU A 215 21.97 2.32 -12.40
CA LEU A 215 22.97 3.27 -12.92
C LEU A 215 24.40 2.74 -12.85
N SER A 216 24.65 1.71 -12.03
CA SER A 216 25.99 1.22 -11.76
C SER A 216 26.49 0.28 -12.87
N PRO A 217 27.78 0.38 -13.25
CA PRO A 217 28.45 -0.65 -14.05
C PRO A 217 28.43 -2.05 -13.39
N ALA A 218 28.13 -2.13 -12.09
CA ALA A 218 27.97 -3.40 -11.38
C ALA A 218 26.72 -4.18 -11.79
N ARG A 219 25.80 -3.60 -12.57
CA ARG A 219 24.60 -4.28 -13.05
C ARG A 219 24.93 -5.52 -13.88
N GLU A 220 25.82 -5.38 -14.86
CA GLU A 220 26.25 -6.48 -15.72
C GLU A 220 26.87 -7.66 -14.95
N PRO A 221 27.91 -7.50 -14.10
CA PRO A 221 28.48 -8.61 -13.35
C PRO A 221 27.48 -9.21 -12.34
N PHE A 222 26.61 -8.40 -11.74
CA PHE A 222 25.56 -8.92 -10.87
C PHE A 222 24.53 -9.76 -11.64
N GLY A 223 24.14 -9.32 -12.84
CA GLY A 223 23.30 -10.08 -13.76
C GLY A 223 23.94 -11.40 -14.20
N GLN A 224 25.26 -11.42 -14.43
CA GLN A 224 26.01 -12.64 -14.76
C GLN A 224 26.03 -13.64 -13.60
N VAL A 225 26.28 -13.18 -12.37
CA VAL A 225 26.22 -14.04 -11.17
C VAL A 225 24.83 -14.63 -11.02
N LEU A 226 23.79 -13.81 -11.14
CA LEU A 226 22.41 -14.29 -11.04
C LEU A 226 22.10 -15.30 -12.14
N ALA A 227 22.42 -15.01 -13.40
CA ALA A 227 22.24 -15.93 -14.53
C ALA A 227 22.92 -17.29 -14.28
N GLY A 228 24.15 -17.29 -13.75
CA GLY A 228 24.86 -18.51 -13.38
C GLY A 228 24.16 -19.32 -12.28
N LEU A 229 23.57 -18.66 -11.28
CA LEU A 229 22.83 -19.32 -10.20
C LEU A 229 21.54 -20.01 -10.69
N ILE A 230 20.88 -19.44 -11.70
CA ILE A 230 19.64 -19.99 -12.27
C ILE A 230 19.86 -20.79 -13.57
N GLY A 231 21.12 -21.02 -13.96
CA GLY A 231 21.47 -21.86 -15.10
C GLY A 231 21.08 -21.28 -16.47
N LEU A 232 21.04 -19.96 -16.61
CA LEU A 232 20.77 -19.31 -17.90
C LEU A 232 21.99 -19.34 -18.81
N ASP A 233 21.74 -19.33 -20.12
CA ASP A 233 22.80 -19.25 -21.11
C ASP A 233 23.41 -17.83 -21.24
N ALA A 234 24.52 -17.73 -21.96
CA ALA A 234 25.19 -16.44 -22.19
C ALA A 234 24.33 -15.45 -23.00
N SER A 235 23.42 -15.94 -23.86
CA SER A 235 22.51 -15.13 -24.68
C SER A 235 21.36 -14.52 -23.86
N GLU A 236 21.00 -15.16 -22.76
CA GLU A 236 19.97 -14.75 -21.81
C GLU A 236 20.54 -13.84 -20.72
N THR A 237 21.82 -13.96 -20.41
CA THR A 237 22.50 -13.18 -19.38
C THR A 237 22.41 -11.66 -19.62
N GLY A 238 22.63 -11.21 -20.87
CA GLY A 238 22.51 -9.79 -21.21
C GLY A 238 21.08 -9.26 -21.10
N ARG A 239 20.09 -10.10 -21.44
CA ARG A 239 18.66 -9.79 -21.28
C ARG A 239 18.29 -9.69 -19.80
N LEU A 240 18.77 -10.62 -18.98
CA LEU A 240 18.57 -10.59 -17.53
C LEU A 240 19.19 -9.33 -16.92
N ALA A 241 20.44 -8.98 -17.24
CA ALA A 241 21.10 -7.79 -16.70
C ALA A 241 20.30 -6.50 -17.03
N THR A 242 19.70 -6.43 -18.22
CA THR A 242 18.86 -5.29 -18.63
C THR A 242 17.50 -5.27 -17.90
N ALA A 243 16.88 -6.44 -17.73
CA ALA A 243 15.60 -6.59 -17.04
C ALA A 243 15.71 -6.50 -15.51
N LEU A 244 16.89 -6.78 -14.95
CA LEU A 244 17.09 -6.97 -13.51
C LEU A 244 16.59 -5.80 -12.66
N PRO A 245 16.88 -4.52 -12.98
CA PRO A 245 16.32 -3.42 -12.20
C PRO A 245 14.78 -3.39 -12.21
N HIS A 246 14.13 -3.76 -13.32
CA HIS A 246 12.66 -3.85 -13.40
C HIS A 246 12.13 -4.98 -12.53
N LEU A 247 12.76 -6.15 -12.58
CA LEU A 247 12.39 -7.30 -11.76
C LEU A 247 12.54 -6.99 -10.27
N LEU A 248 13.61 -6.30 -9.89
CA LEU A 248 13.81 -5.84 -8.51
C LEU A 248 12.76 -4.81 -8.08
N THR A 249 12.37 -3.88 -8.96
CA THR A 249 11.29 -2.93 -8.68
C THR A 249 9.96 -3.65 -8.48
N ILE A 250 9.64 -4.66 -9.29
CA ILE A 250 8.43 -5.47 -9.13
C ILE A 250 8.46 -6.24 -7.81
N ALA A 251 9.60 -6.87 -7.48
CA ALA A 251 9.78 -7.60 -6.23
C ALA A 251 9.64 -6.68 -5.00
N TRP A 252 10.25 -5.50 -5.06
CA TRP A 252 10.14 -4.46 -4.04
C TRP A 252 8.69 -4.01 -3.82
N PHE A 253 7.97 -3.76 -4.92
CA PHE A 253 6.57 -3.38 -4.86
C PHE A 253 5.72 -4.51 -4.26
N ALA A 254 5.88 -5.74 -4.74
CA ALA A 254 5.15 -6.90 -4.22
C ALA A 254 5.39 -7.10 -2.71
N ALA A 255 6.63 -6.98 -2.25
CA ALA A 255 6.97 -7.07 -0.83
C ALA A 255 6.32 -5.94 -0.02
N SER A 256 6.36 -4.70 -0.54
CA SER A 256 5.76 -3.54 0.12
C SER A 256 4.25 -3.65 0.25
N GLU A 257 3.58 -4.16 -0.78
CA GLU A 257 2.14 -4.44 -0.78
C GLU A 257 1.79 -5.59 0.15
N ALA A 258 2.58 -6.67 0.16
CA ALA A 258 2.36 -7.81 1.04
C ALA A 258 2.36 -7.39 2.52
N VAL A 259 3.29 -6.51 2.92
CA VAL A 259 3.34 -5.96 4.28
C VAL A 259 2.07 -5.16 4.61
N MET A 260 1.58 -4.31 3.68
CA MET A 260 0.32 -3.60 3.90
C MET A 260 -0.87 -4.54 4.04
N TRP A 261 -0.98 -5.53 3.15
CA TRP A 261 -2.06 -6.50 3.19
C TRP A 261 -2.03 -7.35 4.46
N PHE A 262 -0.84 -7.74 4.92
CA PHE A 262 -0.69 -8.40 6.21
C PHE A 262 -1.25 -7.55 7.36
N MET A 263 -0.92 -6.26 7.40
CA MET A 263 -1.42 -5.35 8.43
C MET A 263 -2.94 -5.16 8.35
N ARG A 264 -3.50 -5.09 7.14
CA ARG A 264 -4.96 -5.06 6.91
C ARG A 264 -5.63 -6.32 7.43
N ILE A 265 -5.15 -7.48 7.04
CA ILE A 265 -5.69 -8.78 7.47
C ILE A 265 -5.65 -8.89 9.00
N ARG A 266 -4.54 -8.49 9.62
CA ARG A 266 -4.40 -8.44 11.08
C ARG A 266 -5.46 -7.54 11.72
N LEU A 267 -5.64 -6.31 11.22
CA LEU A 267 -6.67 -5.40 11.70
C LEU A 267 -8.06 -6.03 11.60
N LYS A 268 -8.40 -6.64 10.45
CA LYS A 268 -9.68 -7.33 10.27
C LYS A 268 -9.92 -8.39 11.33
N PHE A 269 -8.99 -9.32 11.51
CA PHE A 269 -9.14 -10.40 12.48
C PHE A 269 -9.28 -9.86 13.90
N TYR A 270 -8.54 -8.81 14.23
CA TYR A 270 -8.63 -8.17 15.53
C TYR A 270 -10.02 -7.56 15.77
N ILE A 271 -10.52 -6.76 14.83
CA ILE A 271 -11.84 -6.11 14.95
C ILE A 271 -12.96 -7.15 14.99
N ASP A 272 -12.90 -8.20 14.16
CA ASP A 272 -13.89 -9.27 14.17
C ASP A 272 -13.87 -10.05 15.50
N CYS A 273 -12.69 -10.30 16.07
CA CYS A 273 -12.55 -10.91 17.39
C CYS A 273 -13.16 -10.04 18.50
N ILE A 274 -12.86 -8.73 18.51
CA ILE A 274 -13.41 -7.79 19.48
C ILE A 274 -14.94 -7.74 19.42
N ARG A 275 -15.53 -7.77 18.21
CA ARG A 275 -16.99 -7.83 18.03
C ARG A 275 -17.60 -9.13 18.52
N ASP A 276 -16.96 -10.25 18.25
CA ASP A 276 -17.41 -11.55 18.76
C ASP A 276 -17.41 -11.56 20.30
N LEU A 277 -16.37 -11.00 20.92
CA LEU A 277 -16.30 -10.83 22.37
C LEU A 277 -17.36 -9.87 22.91
N GLU A 278 -17.58 -8.73 22.26
CA GLU A 278 -18.62 -7.76 22.62
C GLU A 278 -20.02 -8.41 22.60
N SER A 279 -20.27 -9.31 21.65
CA SER A 279 -21.56 -10.03 21.56
C SER A 279 -21.80 -11.05 22.68
N LYS A 280 -20.73 -11.50 23.36
CA LYS A 280 -20.76 -12.60 24.34
C LYS A 280 -20.54 -12.12 25.77
N TYR A 281 -19.83 -11.02 25.96
CA TYR A 281 -19.35 -10.58 27.26
C TYR A 281 -19.69 -9.12 27.52
N ALA A 282 -20.02 -8.79 28.77
CA ALA A 282 -20.07 -7.41 29.24
C ALA A 282 -18.69 -7.03 29.80
N ALA A 283 -18.04 -6.02 29.22
CA ALA A 283 -16.79 -5.53 29.75
C ALA A 283 -17.03 -4.70 31.02
N THR A 284 -16.35 -5.07 32.10
CA THR A 284 -16.29 -4.28 33.32
C THR A 284 -14.94 -3.58 33.40
N PRO A 285 -14.90 -2.24 33.59
CA PRO A 285 -13.63 -1.55 33.80
C PRO A 285 -12.92 -2.16 35.01
N ARG A 286 -11.64 -2.53 34.83
CA ARG A 286 -10.81 -2.87 35.99
C ARG A 286 -10.72 -1.61 36.84
N ALA A 287 -11.16 -1.69 38.10
CA ALA A 287 -10.95 -0.61 39.06
C ALA A 287 -9.48 -0.22 39.00
N ALA A 288 -9.21 1.07 38.78
CA ALA A 288 -7.85 1.58 38.82
C ALA A 288 -7.25 1.13 40.16
N PRO A 289 -6.02 0.57 40.18
CA PRO A 289 -5.37 0.25 41.44
C PRO A 289 -5.42 1.52 42.28
N ALA A 290 -5.98 1.43 43.50
CA ALA A 290 -6.04 2.57 44.40
C ALA A 290 -4.64 3.16 44.47
N LEU A 291 -4.50 4.43 44.05
CA LEU A 291 -3.22 5.12 44.14
C LEU A 291 -2.75 4.95 45.58
N ALA A 292 -1.59 4.32 45.77
CA ALA A 292 -0.98 4.23 47.09
C ALA A 292 -0.95 5.65 47.67
N PRO A 293 -1.38 5.86 48.92
CA PRO A 293 -1.40 7.19 49.51
C PRO A 293 -0.03 7.83 49.31
N SER A 294 0.00 9.01 48.70
CA SER A 294 1.25 9.75 48.51
C SER A 294 1.95 9.85 49.86
N PRO A 295 3.26 9.54 49.96
CA PRO A 295 3.99 9.68 51.21
C PRO A 295 3.77 11.09 51.73
N SER A 296 3.30 11.20 52.97
CA SER A 296 3.06 12.48 53.61
C SER A 296 4.35 13.31 53.53
N PRO A 297 4.28 14.60 53.13
CA PRO A 297 5.46 15.45 53.15
C PRO A 297 6.04 15.42 54.57
N GLN A 298 7.28 14.96 54.70
CA GLN A 298 7.99 14.97 55.98
C GLN A 298 8.14 16.43 56.41
N ALA A 299 7.59 16.76 57.56
CA ALA A 299 7.67 18.07 58.19
C ALA A 299 9.03 18.27 58.87
#